data_AF-A0AAW2WUA9-F1
#
_entry.id   AF-A0AAW2WUA9-F1
#
_cell.length_a   1.000
_cell.length_b   1.000
_cell.length_c   1.000
_cell.angle_alpha   90.00
_cell.angle_beta   90.00
_cell.angle_gamma   90.00
#
_symmetry.space_group_name_H-M   'P 1'
#
loop_
_entity.id
_entity.type
_entity.pdbx_description
1 polymer ?
#
loop_
_entity_poly.entity_id
_entity_poly.type
_entity_poly.pdbx_seq_one_letter_code
_entity_poly.pdbx_strand_id
1 'polypeptide(L)'
;MADRDRRWAKEELLTYAYILLYIALSSGQIFFNKWVLSSKEINFPYPLGLTLLHMIFSSVLCFMLTKVLKIFKVDEGMTLDVYITSVIPIGAMFAMTLWLGNTAYLYISVAFAQMLKAIMPVAVFILGVLAGLEVMSCRMLLIMSVISFGVLVASYGEMEISWIGVVYQMGGVVGEALRLIFMEILVKRKGLKLNPISLMYYVSPCSALCLLIPWIFLEKPKMDEQGTWSFKPLVLTLNSLCTFALNLSVFLVISHTSALTIRVAGVVKDWVVVLFSALLFADTKLTLINLFGYAIAIAGVAAYNNHKLRKEAYRVSPEEPAQSVPLVAASTSTNETRI
;
A
#
# COMPACT_ATOMS: atom_id res chain seq x y z
N MET A 1 39.08 -10.71 -3.30
CA MET A 1 38.32 -10.06 -2.21
C MET A 1 37.80 -8.69 -2.63
N ALA A 2 38.66 -7.75 -3.03
CA ALA A 2 38.24 -6.40 -3.45
C ALA A 2 37.15 -6.32 -4.55
N ASP A 3 37.17 -7.21 -5.55
CA ASP A 3 36.16 -7.21 -6.62
C ASP A 3 34.80 -7.80 -6.17
N ARG A 4 34.83 -8.67 -5.15
CA ARG A 4 33.61 -9.15 -4.48
C ARG A 4 33.03 -8.01 -3.64
N ASP A 5 33.81 -7.41 -2.77
CA ASP A 5 33.32 -6.32 -1.89
C ASP A 5 32.80 -5.12 -2.70
N ARG A 6 33.40 -4.84 -3.87
CA ARG A 6 32.93 -3.80 -4.81
C ARG A 6 31.62 -4.17 -5.52
N ARG A 7 31.35 -5.44 -5.80
CA ARG A 7 30.06 -5.90 -6.34
C ARG A 7 28.96 -5.82 -5.28
N TRP A 8 29.26 -6.27 -4.06
CA TRP A 8 28.33 -6.19 -2.93
C TRP A 8 27.96 -4.74 -2.62
N ALA A 9 28.93 -3.82 -2.58
CA ALA A 9 28.67 -2.39 -2.38
C ALA A 9 27.80 -1.77 -3.50
N LYS A 10 27.95 -2.23 -4.75
CA LYS A 10 27.12 -1.78 -5.89
C LYS A 10 25.69 -2.29 -5.79
N GLU A 11 25.48 -3.54 -5.39
CA GLU A 11 24.16 -4.15 -5.22
C GLU A 11 23.38 -3.50 -4.06
N GLU A 12 24.05 -3.23 -2.95
CA GLU A 12 23.50 -2.46 -1.84
C GLU A 12 23.12 -1.03 -2.28
N LEU A 13 24.03 -0.32 -2.96
CA LEU A 13 23.77 1.04 -3.45
C LEU A 13 22.58 1.08 -4.43
N LEU A 14 22.49 0.11 -5.34
CA LEU A 14 21.36 -0.02 -6.26
C LEU A 14 20.05 -0.25 -5.51
N THR A 15 20.07 -1.08 -4.47
CA THR A 15 18.91 -1.34 -3.63
C THR A 15 18.43 -0.07 -2.91
N TYR A 16 19.34 0.69 -2.29
CA TYR A 16 19.01 1.97 -1.68
C TYR A 16 18.47 2.97 -2.71
N ALA A 17 19.04 3.01 -3.92
CA ALA A 17 18.58 3.87 -5.00
C ALA A 17 17.13 3.53 -5.42
N TYR A 18 16.77 2.25 -5.56
CA TYR A 18 15.40 1.84 -5.86
C TYR A 18 14.40 2.22 -4.76
N ILE A 19 14.79 2.08 -3.49
CA ILE A 19 13.95 2.47 -2.35
C ILE A 19 13.73 3.99 -2.36
N LEU A 20 14.79 4.78 -2.54
CA LEU A 20 14.68 6.24 -2.63
C LEU A 20 13.82 6.68 -3.81
N LEU A 21 13.98 6.05 -4.98
CA LEU A 21 13.16 6.30 -6.15
C LEU A 21 11.68 5.99 -5.88
N TYR A 22 11.38 4.87 -5.21
CA TYR A 22 10.02 4.52 -4.80
C TYR A 22 9.42 5.56 -3.86
N ILE A 23 10.16 5.98 -2.82
CA ILE A 23 9.72 6.99 -1.85
C ILE A 23 9.45 8.32 -2.56
N ALA A 24 10.36 8.75 -3.44
CA ALA A 24 10.25 10.01 -4.18
C ALA A 24 9.06 10.00 -5.15
N LEU A 25 8.92 8.95 -5.97
CA LEU A 25 7.80 8.81 -6.90
C LEU A 25 6.46 8.71 -6.16
N SER A 26 6.41 7.99 -5.05
CA SER A 26 5.16 7.83 -4.30
C SER A 26 4.74 9.08 -3.57
N SER A 27 5.67 9.77 -2.91
CA SER A 27 5.38 11.05 -2.27
C SER A 27 5.02 12.09 -3.33
N GLY A 28 5.84 12.19 -4.38
CA GLY A 28 5.62 13.12 -5.49
C GLY A 28 4.27 12.91 -6.17
N GLN A 29 3.86 11.67 -6.42
CA GLN A 29 2.57 11.39 -7.04
C GLN A 29 1.38 11.85 -6.19
N ILE A 30 1.46 11.72 -4.86
CA ILE A 30 0.40 12.17 -3.95
C ILE A 30 0.22 13.69 -4.05
N PHE A 31 1.32 14.45 -3.94
CA PHE A 31 1.28 15.90 -4.08
C PHE A 31 0.89 16.32 -5.48
N PHE A 32 1.35 15.62 -6.51
CA PHE A 32 0.99 15.91 -7.90
C PHE A 32 -0.50 15.68 -8.15
N ASN A 33 -1.08 14.58 -7.64
CA ASN A 33 -2.53 14.37 -7.71
C ASN A 33 -3.30 15.47 -6.97
N LYS A 34 -2.91 15.82 -5.73
CA LYS A 34 -3.54 16.92 -4.98
C LYS A 34 -3.45 18.24 -5.76
N TRP A 35 -2.28 18.55 -6.33
CA TRP A 35 -2.08 19.77 -7.12
C TRP A 35 -2.94 19.78 -8.37
N VAL A 36 -3.01 18.68 -9.13
CA VAL A 36 -3.89 18.58 -10.31
C VAL A 36 -5.36 18.77 -9.95
N LEU A 37 -5.81 18.18 -8.83
CA LEU A 37 -7.21 18.19 -8.41
C LEU A 37 -7.65 19.49 -7.72
N SER A 38 -6.75 20.14 -6.98
CA SER A 38 -7.06 21.27 -6.10
C SER A 38 -6.46 22.59 -6.56
N SER A 39 -5.59 22.60 -7.58
CA SER A 39 -4.98 23.84 -8.08
C SER A 39 -5.98 24.64 -8.93
N LYS A 40 -6.13 25.91 -8.57
CA LYS A 40 -6.90 26.89 -9.34
C LYS A 40 -6.34 27.12 -10.75
N GLU A 41 -5.06 26.80 -10.99
CA GLU A 41 -4.41 26.99 -12.30
C GLU A 41 -4.67 25.87 -13.32
N ILE A 42 -5.01 24.67 -12.84
CA ILE A 42 -5.33 23.53 -13.70
C ILE A 42 -6.85 23.39 -13.86
N ASN A 43 -7.60 23.75 -12.81
CA ASN A 43 -9.06 23.70 -12.79
C ASN A 43 -9.61 22.32 -13.21
N PHE A 44 -8.99 21.25 -12.69
CA PHE A 44 -9.41 19.85 -12.94
C PHE A 44 -9.91 19.18 -11.66
N PRO A 45 -11.05 19.59 -11.08
CA PRO A 45 -11.62 18.99 -9.87
C PRO A 45 -12.34 17.66 -10.17
N TYR A 46 -11.72 16.78 -10.97
CA TYR A 46 -12.33 15.55 -11.50
C TYR A 46 -11.49 14.31 -11.12
N PRO A 47 -11.59 13.82 -9.87
CA PRO A 47 -10.87 12.64 -9.39
C PRO A 47 -11.11 11.37 -10.21
N LEU A 48 -12.35 11.11 -10.64
CA LEU A 48 -12.65 9.95 -11.49
C LEU A 48 -11.99 10.10 -12.86
N GLY A 49 -12.08 11.28 -13.48
CA GLY A 49 -11.43 11.58 -14.75
C GLY A 49 -9.92 11.39 -14.67
N LEU A 50 -9.28 11.89 -13.60
CA LEU A 50 -7.83 11.77 -13.40
C LEU A 50 -7.40 10.30 -13.29
N THR A 51 -8.08 9.56 -12.41
CA THR A 51 -7.72 8.16 -12.14
C THR A 51 -8.08 7.23 -13.29
N LEU A 52 -9.15 7.54 -14.04
CA LEU A 52 -9.48 6.85 -15.29
C LEU A 52 -8.36 7.02 -16.31
N LEU A 53 -7.84 8.24 -16.50
CA LEU A 53 -6.70 8.51 -17.38
C LEU A 53 -5.46 7.73 -16.94
N HIS A 54 -5.18 7.64 -15.64
CA HIS A 54 -4.06 6.83 -15.12
C HIS A 54 -4.18 5.36 -15.53
N MET A 55 -5.37 4.78 -15.38
CA MET A 55 -5.61 3.37 -15.66
C MET A 55 -5.60 3.09 -17.17
N ILE A 56 -6.19 3.97 -17.99
CA ILE A 56 -6.13 3.87 -19.46
C ILE A 56 -4.68 3.98 -19.92
N PHE A 57 -3.96 5.00 -19.49
CA PHE A 57 -2.55 5.22 -19.85
C PHE A 57 -1.69 4.02 -19.45
N SER A 58 -1.86 3.52 -18.23
CA SER A 58 -1.14 2.34 -17.74
C SER A 58 -1.46 1.10 -18.56
N SER A 59 -2.73 0.90 -18.95
CA SER A 59 -3.15 -0.21 -19.79
C SER A 59 -2.51 -0.14 -21.19
N VAL A 60 -2.54 1.04 -21.83
CA VAL A 60 -1.94 1.26 -23.16
C VAL A 60 -0.43 1.04 -23.11
N LEU A 61 0.24 1.59 -22.10
CA LEU A 61 1.69 1.47 -21.96
C LEU A 61 2.11 0.03 -21.64
N CYS A 62 1.39 -0.67 -20.76
CA CYS A 62 1.59 -2.10 -20.53
C CYS A 62 1.40 -2.91 -21.83
N PHE A 63 0.38 -2.61 -22.63
CA PHE A 63 0.17 -3.27 -23.93
C PHE A 63 1.32 -3.00 -24.90
N MET A 64 1.79 -1.75 -25.01
CA MET A 64 2.94 -1.42 -25.85
C MET A 64 4.21 -2.14 -25.38
N LEU A 65 4.53 -2.12 -24.09
CA LEU A 65 5.74 -2.75 -23.55
C LEU A 65 5.76 -4.27 -23.70
N THR A 66 4.59 -4.91 -23.65
CA THR A 66 4.47 -6.38 -23.66
C THR A 66 4.24 -6.94 -25.06
N LYS A 67 3.34 -6.36 -25.85
CA LYS A 67 2.95 -6.90 -27.17
C LYS A 67 3.73 -6.26 -28.32
N VAL A 68 4.01 -4.96 -28.26
CA VAL A 68 4.71 -4.24 -29.33
C VAL A 68 6.23 -4.36 -29.16
N LEU A 69 6.74 -3.93 -28.00
CA LEU A 69 8.17 -3.87 -27.72
C LEU A 69 8.73 -5.21 -27.21
N LYS A 70 7.88 -6.13 -26.74
CA LYS A 70 8.24 -7.46 -26.21
C LYS A 70 9.36 -7.42 -25.14
N ILE A 71 9.46 -6.30 -24.41
CA ILE A 71 10.48 -6.11 -23.37
C ILE A 71 10.16 -7.00 -22.16
N PHE A 72 8.87 -7.15 -21.84
CA PHE A 72 8.39 -7.97 -20.73
C PHE A 72 7.51 -9.10 -21.26
N LYS A 73 7.80 -10.33 -20.82
CA LYS A 73 6.91 -11.47 -21.05
C LYS A 73 5.75 -11.39 -20.06
N VAL A 74 4.52 -11.38 -20.59
CA VAL A 74 3.32 -11.56 -19.78
C VAL A 74 3.20 -13.04 -19.49
N ASP A 75 3.05 -13.40 -18.22
CA ASP A 75 2.86 -14.80 -17.82
C ASP A 75 1.56 -15.33 -18.44
N GLU A 76 1.71 -16.29 -19.36
CA GLU A 76 0.61 -16.96 -20.07
C GLU A 76 0.05 -18.07 -19.19
N GLY A 77 -0.74 -17.69 -18.20
CA GLY A 77 -1.42 -18.63 -17.30
C GLY A 77 -2.82 -18.20 -16.87
N MET A 78 -3.34 -17.11 -17.43
CA MET A 78 -4.61 -16.53 -17.01
C MET A 78 -5.79 -17.16 -17.78
N THR A 79 -6.46 -18.13 -17.17
CA THR A 79 -7.74 -18.66 -17.68
C THR A 79 -8.83 -17.59 -17.54
N LEU A 80 -9.80 -17.58 -18.46
CA LEU A 80 -10.94 -16.66 -18.43
C LEU A 80 -11.71 -16.71 -17.10
N ASP A 81 -11.87 -17.91 -16.53
CA ASP A 81 -12.54 -18.09 -15.24
C ASP A 81 -11.81 -17.41 -14.09
N VAL A 82 -10.47 -17.47 -14.08
CA VAL A 82 -9.64 -16.79 -13.07
C VAL A 82 -9.65 -15.29 -13.29
N TYR A 83 -9.65 -14.85 -14.56
CA TYR A 83 -9.79 -13.45 -14.90
C TYR A 83 -11.10 -12.86 -14.36
N ILE A 84 -12.23 -13.51 -14.64
CA ILE A 84 -13.55 -13.05 -14.19
C ILE A 84 -13.70 -13.14 -12.67
N THR A 85 -13.32 -14.27 -12.07
CA THR A 85 -13.56 -14.53 -10.64
C THR A 85 -12.58 -13.80 -9.72
N SER A 86 -11.39 -13.42 -10.21
CA SER A 86 -10.34 -12.84 -9.36
C SER A 86 -9.83 -11.50 -9.86
N VAL A 87 -9.54 -11.35 -11.16
CA VAL A 87 -9.00 -10.08 -11.67
C VAL A 87 -10.06 -8.97 -11.66
N ILE A 88 -11.31 -9.27 -12.02
CA ILE A 88 -12.38 -8.27 -12.01
C ILE A 88 -12.64 -7.70 -10.62
N PRO A 89 -12.83 -8.52 -9.55
CA PRO A 89 -12.96 -7.99 -8.19
C PRO A 89 -11.74 -7.17 -7.74
N ILE A 90 -10.52 -7.58 -8.09
CA ILE A 90 -9.31 -6.82 -7.80
C ILE A 90 -9.35 -5.46 -8.50
N GLY A 91 -9.72 -5.41 -9.78
CA GLY A 91 -9.85 -4.18 -10.56
C GLY A 91 -10.95 -3.27 -10.04
N ALA A 92 -12.09 -3.81 -9.62
CA ALA A 92 -13.18 -3.06 -9.01
C ALA A 92 -12.77 -2.43 -7.67
N MET A 93 -12.09 -3.19 -6.80
CA MET A 93 -11.57 -2.67 -5.54
C MET A 93 -10.45 -1.64 -5.76
N PHE A 94 -9.65 -1.82 -6.82
CA PHE A 94 -8.64 -0.83 -7.20
C PHE A 94 -9.26 0.47 -7.72
N ALA A 95 -10.28 0.38 -8.57
CA ALA A 95 -11.07 1.52 -9.01
C ALA A 95 -11.70 2.26 -7.82
N MET A 96 -12.31 1.53 -6.89
CA MET A 96 -12.91 2.12 -5.69
C MET A 96 -11.89 2.90 -4.84
N THR A 97 -10.71 2.32 -4.57
CA THR A 97 -9.69 3.05 -3.77
C THR A 97 -9.14 4.27 -4.50
N LEU A 98 -8.91 4.16 -5.81
CA LEU A 98 -8.46 5.30 -6.63
C LEU A 98 -9.50 6.42 -6.63
N TRP A 99 -10.77 6.09 -6.87
CA TRP A 99 -11.85 7.06 -6.88
C TRP A 99 -12.01 7.74 -5.53
N LEU A 100 -12.30 6.97 -4.47
CA LEU A 100 -12.65 7.53 -3.17
C LEU A 100 -11.45 8.22 -2.51
N GLY A 101 -10.25 7.63 -2.63
CA GLY A 101 -9.02 8.18 -2.08
C GLY A 101 -8.59 9.49 -2.75
N ASN A 102 -8.72 9.62 -4.07
CA ASN A 102 -8.42 10.90 -4.74
C ASN A 102 -9.53 11.93 -4.53
N THR A 103 -10.80 11.51 -4.39
CA THR A 103 -11.91 12.41 -4.07
C THR A 103 -11.75 13.03 -2.68
N ALA A 104 -11.21 12.28 -1.71
CA ALA A 104 -10.92 12.80 -0.37
C ALA A 104 -10.02 14.04 -0.40
N TYR A 105 -9.06 14.12 -1.33
CA TYR A 105 -8.18 15.28 -1.49
C TYR A 105 -8.92 16.57 -1.86
N LEU A 106 -10.17 16.53 -2.31
CA LEU A 106 -10.96 17.75 -2.51
C LEU A 106 -11.50 18.34 -1.19
N TYR A 107 -11.56 17.53 -0.14
CA TYR A 107 -12.22 17.89 1.12
C TYR A 107 -11.28 17.96 2.32
N ILE A 108 -10.15 17.24 2.27
CA ILE A 108 -9.19 17.17 3.37
C ILE A 108 -7.75 17.43 2.90
N SER A 109 -6.88 17.76 3.86
CA SER A 109 -5.45 17.92 3.64
C SER A 109 -4.80 16.58 3.25
N VAL A 110 -3.65 16.65 2.57
CA VAL A 110 -2.87 15.44 2.24
C VAL A 110 -2.38 14.76 3.51
N ALA A 111 -1.93 15.54 4.50
CA ALA A 111 -1.46 15.03 5.79
C ALA A 111 -2.56 14.24 6.50
N PHE A 112 -3.76 14.81 6.65
CA PHE A 112 -4.90 14.15 7.28
C PHE A 112 -5.33 12.88 6.51
N ALA A 113 -5.32 12.93 5.17
CA ALA A 113 -5.61 11.75 4.36
C ALA A 113 -4.61 10.61 4.62
N GLN A 114 -3.31 10.92 4.73
CA GLN A 114 -2.30 9.91 5.08
C GLN A 114 -2.45 9.41 6.52
N MET A 115 -2.83 10.29 7.46
CA MET A 115 -3.12 9.86 8.83
C MET A 115 -4.23 8.82 8.88
N LEU A 116 -5.34 9.05 8.17
CA LEU A 116 -6.44 8.09 8.08
C LEU A 116 -6.00 6.75 7.47
N LYS A 117 -5.04 6.75 6.54
CA LYS A 117 -4.46 5.51 5.99
C LYS A 117 -3.70 4.67 7.02
N ALA A 118 -3.29 5.21 8.17
CA ALA A 118 -2.66 4.41 9.21
C ALA A 118 -3.60 3.36 9.85
N ILE A 119 -4.90 3.40 9.55
CA ILE A 119 -5.87 2.34 9.90
C ILE A 119 -5.75 1.13 8.96
N MET A 120 -5.12 1.30 7.80
CA MET A 120 -5.01 0.26 6.76
C MET A 120 -4.42 -1.06 7.26
N PRO A 121 -3.35 -1.12 8.09
CA PRO A 121 -2.84 -2.39 8.62
C PRO A 121 -3.87 -3.15 9.47
N VAL A 122 -4.69 -2.44 10.26
CA VAL A 122 -5.80 -3.03 11.03
C VAL A 122 -6.86 -3.59 10.09
N ALA A 123 -7.28 -2.79 9.10
CA ALA A 123 -8.29 -3.19 8.12
C ALA A 123 -7.86 -4.45 7.33
N VAL A 124 -6.62 -4.47 6.84
CA VAL A 124 -6.05 -5.61 6.12
C VAL A 124 -5.96 -6.84 7.05
N PHE A 125 -5.53 -6.68 8.30
CA PHE A 125 -5.45 -7.79 9.24
C PHE A 125 -6.82 -8.42 9.52
N ILE A 126 -7.83 -7.61 9.82
CA ILE A 126 -9.20 -8.09 10.09
C ILE A 126 -9.77 -8.79 8.87
N LEU A 127 -9.68 -8.17 7.68
CA LEU A 127 -10.17 -8.78 6.44
C LEU A 127 -9.39 -10.04 6.06
N GLY A 128 -8.08 -10.09 6.35
CA GLY A 128 -7.25 -11.28 6.15
C GLY A 128 -7.65 -12.44 7.06
N VAL A 129 -8.00 -12.17 8.32
CA VAL A 129 -8.55 -13.18 9.24
C VAL A 129 -9.93 -13.66 8.75
N LEU A 130 -10.82 -12.75 8.35
CA LEU A 130 -12.14 -13.09 7.82
C LEU A 130 -12.06 -13.92 6.52
N ALA A 131 -11.07 -13.65 5.68
CA ALA A 131 -10.79 -14.43 4.47
C ALA A 131 -10.08 -15.77 4.74
N GLY A 132 -9.72 -16.06 5.99
CA GLY A 132 -8.99 -17.26 6.39
C GLY A 132 -7.53 -17.28 5.89
N LEU A 133 -6.93 -16.12 5.61
CA LEU A 133 -5.54 -15.98 5.18
C LEU A 133 -4.55 -15.85 6.36
N GLU A 134 -5.04 -15.33 7.48
CA GLU A 134 -4.26 -15.04 8.68
C GLU A 134 -4.91 -15.67 9.92
N VAL A 135 -4.08 -16.06 10.90
CA VAL A 135 -4.58 -16.58 12.18
C VAL A 135 -4.82 -15.42 13.13
N MET A 136 -6.02 -15.36 13.72
CA MET A 136 -6.38 -14.35 14.70
C MET A 136 -5.40 -14.37 15.86
N SER A 137 -4.68 -13.26 16.03
CA SER A 137 -3.72 -13.06 17.13
C SER A 137 -4.05 -11.74 17.80
N CYS A 138 -4.58 -11.82 19.02
CA CYS A 138 -4.95 -10.64 19.81
C CYS A 138 -3.75 -9.70 19.99
N ARG A 139 -2.53 -10.24 20.12
CA ARG A 139 -1.30 -9.45 20.22
C ARG A 139 -1.01 -8.65 18.95
N MET A 140 -1.19 -9.25 17.78
CA MET A 140 -1.01 -8.57 16.49
C MET A 140 -2.05 -7.47 16.29
N LEU A 141 -3.32 -7.76 16.62
CA LEU A 141 -4.41 -6.80 16.55
C LEU A 141 -4.16 -5.61 17.48
N LEU A 142 -3.69 -5.86 18.70
CA LEU A 142 -3.35 -4.81 19.67
C LEU A 142 -2.23 -3.92 19.13
N ILE A 143 -1.15 -4.51 18.60
CA ILE A 143 -0.04 -3.73 18.00
C ILE A 143 -0.56 -2.84 16.85
N MET A 144 -1.36 -3.39 15.93
CA MET A 144 -1.93 -2.61 14.84
C MET A 144 -2.86 -1.50 15.34
N SER A 145 -3.67 -1.79 16.37
CA SER A 145 -4.56 -0.81 16.99
C SER A 145 -3.80 0.33 17.67
N VAL A 146 -2.65 0.05 18.30
CA VAL A 146 -1.79 1.08 18.90
C VAL A 146 -1.20 2.00 17.83
N ILE A 147 -0.77 1.44 16.68
CA ILE A 147 -0.29 2.24 15.54
C ILE A 147 -1.41 3.17 15.06
N SER A 148 -2.59 2.62 14.79
CA SER A 148 -3.73 3.41 14.34
C SER A 148 -4.16 4.47 15.37
N PHE A 149 -4.14 4.13 16.66
CA PHE A 149 -4.42 5.08 17.74
C PHE A 149 -3.40 6.21 17.79
N GLY A 150 -2.10 5.92 17.70
CA GLY A 150 -1.06 6.95 17.66
C GLY A 150 -1.27 7.94 16.53
N VAL A 151 -1.68 7.45 15.35
CA VAL A 151 -1.96 8.32 14.21
C VAL A 151 -3.28 9.08 14.33
N LEU A 152 -4.31 8.53 14.98
CA LEU A 152 -5.53 9.26 15.33
C LEU A 152 -5.27 10.36 16.36
N VAL A 153 -4.41 10.11 17.37
CA VAL A 153 -3.96 11.16 18.28
C VAL A 153 -3.17 12.21 17.51
N ALA A 154 -2.34 11.78 16.55
CA ALA A 154 -1.61 12.69 15.70
C ALA A 154 -2.51 13.54 14.80
N SER A 155 -3.78 13.17 14.57
CA SER A 155 -4.72 13.99 13.79
C SER A 155 -5.54 14.96 14.63
N TYR A 156 -5.46 14.86 15.97
CA TYR A 156 -6.16 15.73 16.91
C TYR A 156 -5.55 17.14 16.88
N GLY A 157 -6.19 18.05 16.13
CA GLY A 157 -5.74 19.43 15.93
C GLY A 157 -5.70 19.91 14.47
N GLU A 158 -6.07 19.06 13.51
CA GLU A 158 -6.32 19.50 12.13
C GLU A 158 -7.54 20.45 12.09
N MET A 159 -7.34 21.67 11.57
CA MET A 159 -8.35 22.75 11.61
C MET A 159 -9.43 22.62 10.53
N GLU A 160 -9.28 21.70 9.57
CA GLU A 160 -10.21 21.52 8.43
C GLU A 160 -10.77 20.09 8.32
N ILE A 161 -11.33 19.56 9.42
CA ILE A 161 -11.96 18.23 9.37
C ILE A 161 -13.30 18.32 8.63
N SER A 162 -13.29 17.94 7.36
CA SER A 162 -14.51 17.63 6.60
C SER A 162 -14.89 16.16 6.76
N TRP A 163 -16.02 15.89 7.43
CA TRP A 163 -16.54 14.53 7.59
C TRP A 163 -16.81 13.82 6.27
N ILE A 164 -17.18 14.57 5.22
CA ILE A 164 -17.35 14.04 3.87
C ILE A 164 -16.02 13.49 3.33
N GLY A 165 -14.92 14.23 3.51
CA GLY A 165 -13.58 13.78 3.14
C GLY A 165 -13.13 12.56 3.94
N VAL A 166 -13.46 12.50 5.24
CA VAL A 166 -13.20 11.32 6.08
C VAL A 166 -13.90 10.08 5.53
N VAL A 167 -15.19 10.18 5.21
CA VAL A 167 -15.97 9.04 4.68
C VAL A 167 -15.39 8.55 3.35
N TYR A 168 -15.07 9.46 2.42
CA TYR A 168 -14.39 9.11 1.16
C TYR A 168 -13.06 8.41 1.42
N GLN A 169 -12.22 8.94 2.31
CA GLN A 169 -10.93 8.35 2.60
C GLN A 169 -11.05 6.96 3.24
N MET A 170 -11.98 6.79 4.19
CA MET A 170 -12.21 5.49 4.84
C MET A 170 -12.75 4.45 3.84
N GLY A 171 -13.66 4.83 2.95
CA GLY A 171 -14.08 3.96 1.85
C GLY A 171 -12.92 3.58 0.95
N GLY A 172 -12.01 4.52 0.66
CA GLY A 172 -10.78 4.29 -0.09
C GLY A 172 -9.85 3.28 0.60
N VAL A 173 -9.70 3.37 1.93
CA VAL A 173 -8.91 2.43 2.75
C VAL A 173 -9.52 1.02 2.72
N VAL A 174 -10.85 0.90 2.83
CA VAL A 174 -11.54 -0.40 2.74
C VAL A 174 -11.34 -1.02 1.35
N GLY A 175 -11.52 -0.24 0.29
CA GLY A 175 -11.26 -0.69 -1.09
C GLY A 175 -9.80 -1.14 -1.28
N GLU A 176 -8.84 -0.38 -0.71
CA GLU A 176 -7.43 -0.74 -0.79
C GLU A 176 -7.13 -2.06 -0.05
N ALA A 177 -7.71 -2.23 1.14
CA ALA A 177 -7.54 -3.43 1.94
C ALA A 177 -8.15 -4.66 1.25
N LEU A 178 -9.39 -4.55 0.72
CA LEU A 178 -10.03 -5.64 -0.04
C LEU A 178 -9.23 -6.00 -1.29
N ARG A 179 -8.71 -5.01 -2.02
CA ARG A 179 -7.83 -5.24 -3.18
C ARG A 179 -6.61 -6.07 -2.78
N LEU A 180 -5.95 -5.73 -1.67
CA LEU A 180 -4.78 -6.47 -1.18
C LEU A 180 -5.13 -7.90 -0.80
N ILE A 181 -6.25 -8.12 -0.11
CA ILE A 181 -6.73 -9.45 0.25
C ILE A 181 -7.05 -10.29 -1.00
N PHE A 182 -7.73 -9.72 -1.99
CA PHE A 182 -8.03 -10.44 -3.23
C PHE A 182 -6.77 -10.74 -4.04
N MET A 183 -5.80 -9.83 -4.08
CA MET A 183 -4.49 -10.10 -4.67
C MET A 183 -3.77 -11.24 -3.94
N GLU A 184 -3.81 -11.26 -2.62
CA GLU A 184 -3.20 -12.32 -1.82
C GLU A 184 -3.87 -13.68 -2.05
N ILE A 185 -5.20 -13.73 -2.15
CA ILE A 185 -5.95 -14.94 -2.52
C ILE A 185 -5.55 -15.43 -3.91
N LEU A 186 -5.46 -14.52 -4.89
CA LEU A 186 -5.06 -14.86 -6.26
C LEU A 186 -3.67 -15.50 -6.29
N VAL A 187 -2.70 -14.91 -5.59
CA VAL A 187 -1.33 -15.44 -5.57
C VAL A 187 -1.24 -16.75 -4.77
N LYS A 188 -1.83 -16.82 -3.58
CA LYS A 188 -1.72 -18.00 -2.69
C LYS A 188 -2.55 -19.20 -3.15
N ARG A 189 -3.83 -18.98 -3.53
CA ARG A 189 -4.76 -20.09 -3.81
C ARG A 189 -4.72 -20.54 -5.27
N LYS A 190 -4.46 -19.63 -6.22
CA LYS A 190 -4.40 -19.98 -7.65
C LYS A 190 -2.97 -20.25 -8.13
N GLY A 191 -1.97 -20.02 -7.30
CA GLY A 191 -0.56 -20.33 -7.60
C GLY A 191 0.05 -19.47 -8.72
N LEU A 192 -0.63 -18.39 -9.12
CA LEU A 192 -0.17 -17.51 -10.18
C LEU A 192 0.90 -16.56 -9.62
N LYS A 193 2.17 -16.89 -9.87
CA LYS A 193 3.29 -15.97 -9.68
C LYS A 193 3.31 -14.98 -10.84
N LEU A 194 2.48 -13.95 -10.76
CA LEU A 194 2.45 -12.88 -11.76
C LEU A 194 3.52 -11.84 -11.43
N ASN A 195 4.35 -11.52 -12.41
CA ASN A 195 5.14 -10.30 -12.33
C ASN A 195 4.18 -9.09 -12.18
N PRO A 196 4.51 -8.08 -11.35
CA PRO A 196 3.70 -6.86 -11.19
C PRO A 196 3.29 -6.17 -12.50
N ILE A 197 4.14 -6.23 -13.54
CA ILE A 197 3.79 -5.72 -14.88
C ILE A 197 2.67 -6.57 -15.52
N SER A 198 2.76 -7.90 -15.42
CA SER A 198 1.68 -8.82 -15.83
C SER A 198 0.39 -8.52 -15.06
N LEU A 199 0.48 -8.33 -13.74
CA LEU A 199 -0.67 -8.00 -12.90
C LEU A 199 -1.31 -6.66 -13.32
N MET A 200 -0.50 -5.63 -13.55
CA MET A 200 -1.00 -4.35 -14.07
C MET A 200 -1.65 -4.50 -15.44
N TYR A 201 -1.07 -5.28 -16.34
CA TYR A 201 -1.63 -5.55 -17.66
C TYR A 201 -3.05 -6.15 -17.56
N TYR A 202 -3.29 -7.04 -16.60
CA TYR A 202 -4.61 -7.65 -16.39
C TYR A 202 -5.58 -6.73 -15.61
N VAL A 203 -5.10 -6.04 -14.57
CA VAL A 203 -5.94 -5.26 -13.63
C VAL A 203 -6.27 -3.86 -14.14
N SER A 204 -5.34 -3.17 -14.81
CA SER A 204 -5.52 -1.79 -15.27
C SER A 204 -6.72 -1.60 -16.21
N PRO A 205 -6.91 -2.41 -17.27
CA PRO A 205 -8.07 -2.24 -18.16
C PRO A 205 -9.41 -2.48 -17.42
N CYS A 206 -9.47 -3.49 -16.55
CA CYS A 206 -10.67 -3.73 -15.75
C CYS A 206 -10.96 -2.55 -14.80
N SER A 207 -9.92 -2.00 -14.16
CA SER A 207 -10.05 -0.85 -13.27
C SER A 207 -10.53 0.39 -14.03
N ALA A 208 -10.03 0.60 -15.25
CA ALA A 208 -10.49 1.66 -16.13
C ALA A 208 -11.98 1.51 -16.47
N LEU A 209 -12.44 0.30 -16.80
CA LEU A 209 -13.87 0.05 -17.05
C LEU A 209 -14.73 0.29 -15.82
N CYS A 210 -14.29 -0.15 -14.63
CA CYS A 210 -14.99 0.10 -13.38
C CYS A 210 -15.04 1.59 -13.00
N LEU A 211 -14.04 2.39 -13.38
CA LEU A 211 -14.02 3.85 -13.21
C LEU A 211 -14.84 4.59 -14.27
N LEU A 212 -14.91 4.04 -15.49
CA LEU A 212 -15.63 4.66 -16.59
C LEU A 212 -17.13 4.82 -16.29
N ILE A 213 -17.74 3.80 -15.66
CA ILE A 213 -19.15 3.82 -15.29
C ILE A 213 -19.48 5.02 -14.38
N PRO A 214 -18.90 5.18 -13.18
CA PRO A 214 -19.18 6.32 -12.32
C PRO A 214 -18.74 7.64 -12.94
N TRP A 215 -17.68 7.67 -13.76
CA TRP A 215 -17.25 8.89 -14.46
C TRP A 215 -18.34 9.43 -15.40
N ILE A 216 -18.97 8.56 -16.19
CA ILE A 216 -20.06 8.94 -17.12
C ILE A 216 -21.24 9.58 -16.37
N PHE A 217 -21.57 9.10 -15.17
CA PHE A 217 -22.74 9.59 -14.43
C PHE A 217 -22.45 10.78 -13.52
N LEU A 218 -21.24 10.91 -12.97
CA LEU A 218 -20.94 11.88 -11.90
C LEU A 218 -20.10 13.08 -12.36
N GLU A 219 -19.13 12.87 -13.24
CA GLU A 219 -18.17 13.90 -13.63
C GLU A 219 -18.34 14.36 -15.07
N LYS A 220 -18.63 13.45 -16.00
CA LYS A 220 -18.87 13.79 -17.41
C LYS A 220 -19.93 14.90 -17.59
N PRO A 221 -21.11 14.87 -16.92
CA PRO A 221 -22.11 15.93 -17.10
C PRO A 221 -21.58 17.30 -16.64
N LYS A 222 -20.84 17.33 -15.53
CA LYS A 222 -20.22 18.56 -14.98
C LYS A 222 -19.14 19.11 -15.90
N MET A 223 -18.38 18.22 -16.55
CA MET A 223 -17.36 18.60 -17.52
C MET A 223 -18.00 19.19 -18.79
N ASP A 224 -19.11 18.61 -19.26
CA ASP A 224 -19.83 19.08 -20.44
C ASP A 224 -20.53 20.44 -20.19
N GLU A 225 -21.04 20.66 -18.97
CA GLU A 225 -21.64 21.95 -18.54
C GLU A 225 -20.63 23.10 -18.52
N GLN A 226 -19.33 22.83 -18.31
CA GLN A 226 -18.27 23.84 -18.31
C GLN A 226 -17.79 24.23 -19.73
N GLY A 227 -18.39 23.65 -20.78
CA GLY A 227 -18.23 24.09 -22.17
C GLY A 227 -17.01 23.49 -22.87
N THR A 228 -15.82 24.07 -22.67
CA THR A 228 -14.59 23.63 -23.36
C THR A 228 -13.63 22.93 -22.39
N TRP A 229 -13.13 21.77 -22.80
CA TRP A 229 -12.16 20.98 -22.04
C TRP A 229 -10.77 21.66 -22.13
N SER A 230 -10.58 22.78 -21.43
CA SER A 230 -9.32 23.53 -21.41
C SER A 230 -8.30 22.93 -20.44
N PHE A 231 -8.09 21.62 -20.53
CA PHE A 231 -7.12 20.93 -19.69
C PHE A 231 -5.74 20.99 -20.32
N LYS A 232 -4.67 20.96 -19.52
CA LYS A 232 -3.29 20.91 -20.01
C LYS A 232 -2.93 19.43 -20.26
N PRO A 233 -3.06 18.90 -21.50
CA PRO A 233 -2.87 17.47 -21.76
C PRO A 233 -1.47 16.99 -21.36
N LEU A 234 -0.46 17.83 -21.54
CA LEU A 234 0.92 17.54 -21.15
C LEU A 234 1.06 17.31 -19.63
N VAL A 235 0.33 18.05 -18.80
CA VAL A 235 0.38 17.88 -17.34
C VAL A 235 -0.30 16.56 -16.94
N LEU A 236 -1.45 16.26 -17.54
CA LEU A 236 -2.20 15.02 -17.27
C LEU A 236 -1.44 13.77 -17.75
N THR A 237 -0.76 13.85 -18.89
CA THR A 237 0.08 12.75 -19.38
C THR A 237 1.32 12.56 -18.50
N LEU A 238 1.99 13.64 -18.08
CA LEU A 238 3.11 13.54 -17.12
C LEU A 238 2.66 12.97 -15.78
N ASN A 239 1.50 13.37 -15.28
CA ASN A 239 0.93 12.83 -14.04
C ASN A 239 0.64 11.33 -14.16
N SER A 240 0.05 10.89 -15.29
CA SER A 240 -0.20 9.48 -15.59
C SER A 240 1.09 8.67 -15.77
N LEU A 241 2.10 9.25 -16.42
CA LEU A 241 3.44 8.66 -16.56
C LEU A 241 4.10 8.47 -15.20
N CYS A 242 3.97 9.44 -14.30
CA CYS A 242 4.48 9.35 -12.94
C CYS A 242 3.76 8.23 -12.16
N THR A 243 2.44 8.06 -12.33
CA THR A 243 1.70 6.89 -11.78
C THR A 243 2.24 5.57 -12.31
N PHE A 244 2.51 5.50 -13.62
CA PHE A 244 3.07 4.28 -14.22
C PHE A 244 4.48 3.99 -13.70
N ALA A 245 5.35 5.01 -13.66
CA ALA A 245 6.71 4.91 -13.12
C ALA A 245 6.72 4.48 -11.66
N LEU A 246 5.74 4.94 -10.85
CA LEU A 246 5.54 4.49 -9.49
C LEU A 246 5.23 3.00 -9.42
N ASN A 247 4.35 2.49 -10.27
CA ASN A 247 4.05 1.06 -10.26
C ASN A 247 5.25 0.22 -10.70
N LEU A 248 6.06 0.72 -11.64
CA LEU A 248 7.32 0.09 -12.02
C LEU A 248 8.36 0.12 -10.89
N SER A 249 8.47 1.23 -10.15
CA SER A 249 9.41 1.33 -9.03
C SER A 249 9.03 0.37 -7.89
N VAL A 250 7.74 0.18 -7.62
CA VAL A 250 7.25 -0.86 -6.69
C VAL A 250 7.74 -2.24 -7.12
N PHE A 251 7.64 -2.57 -8.42
CA PHE A 251 8.16 -3.84 -8.94
C PHE A 251 9.67 -3.99 -8.75
N LEU A 252 10.45 -2.95 -9.06
CA LEU A 252 11.90 -2.96 -8.88
C LEU A 252 12.29 -3.20 -7.42
N VAL A 253 11.61 -2.53 -6.49
CA VAL A 253 11.83 -2.73 -5.05
C VAL A 253 11.44 -4.17 -4.65
N ILE A 254 10.31 -4.70 -5.09
CA ILE A 254 9.90 -6.10 -4.81
C ILE A 254 10.90 -7.11 -5.38
N SER A 255 11.47 -6.84 -6.54
CA SER A 255 12.37 -7.77 -7.22
C SER A 255 13.76 -7.82 -6.61
N HIS A 256 14.22 -6.72 -5.99
CA HIS A 256 15.57 -6.58 -5.46
C HIS A 256 15.65 -6.48 -3.94
N THR A 257 14.52 -6.52 -3.23
CA THR A 257 14.50 -6.37 -1.77
C THR A 257 13.64 -7.41 -1.07
N SER A 258 13.82 -7.50 0.25
CA SER A 258 13.00 -8.38 1.08
C SER A 258 11.62 -7.78 1.36
N ALA A 259 10.65 -8.64 1.66
CA ALA A 259 9.33 -8.22 2.13
C ALA A 259 9.38 -7.38 3.43
N LEU A 260 10.46 -7.44 4.20
CA LEU A 260 10.67 -6.58 5.37
C LEU A 260 11.09 -5.16 4.95
N THR A 261 12.02 -5.05 4.00
CA THR A 261 12.54 -3.78 3.50
C THR A 261 11.42 -2.90 2.93
N ILE A 262 10.51 -3.50 2.15
CA ILE A 262 9.34 -2.79 1.60
C ILE A 262 8.43 -2.22 2.69
N ARG A 263 8.18 -3.00 3.75
CA ARG A 263 7.32 -2.56 4.86
C ARG A 263 7.93 -1.37 5.59
N VAL A 264 9.24 -1.39 5.81
CA VAL A 264 9.95 -0.27 6.43
C VAL A 264 9.95 0.95 5.49
N ALA A 265 10.25 0.78 4.21
CA ALA A 265 10.24 1.85 3.22
C ALA A 265 8.86 2.52 3.09
N GLY A 266 7.78 1.74 3.16
CA GLY A 266 6.40 2.25 3.18
C GLY A 266 6.13 3.18 4.36
N VAL A 267 6.58 2.79 5.56
CA VAL A 267 6.47 3.65 6.75
C VAL A 267 7.28 4.93 6.56
N VAL A 268 8.55 4.84 6.15
CA VAL A 268 9.39 6.03 5.91
C VAL A 268 8.75 6.96 4.87
N LYS A 269 8.18 6.40 3.81
CA LYS A 269 7.43 7.18 2.81
C LYS A 269 6.26 7.94 3.43
N ASP A 270 5.43 7.30 4.25
CA ASP A 270 4.30 7.97 4.90
C ASP A 270 4.77 9.17 5.74
N TRP A 271 5.90 9.02 6.44
CA TRP A 271 6.53 10.09 7.21
C TRP A 271 7.02 11.25 6.35
N VAL A 272 7.70 10.94 5.25
CA VAL A 272 8.17 11.95 4.29
C VAL A 272 6.99 12.75 3.74
N VAL A 273 5.89 12.09 3.38
CA VAL A 273 4.69 12.78 2.89
C VAL A 273 4.10 13.69 3.95
N VAL A 274 3.97 13.20 5.19
CA VAL A 274 3.46 13.99 6.30
C VAL A 274 4.32 15.23 6.58
N LEU A 275 5.64 15.06 6.69
CA LEU A 275 6.57 16.16 6.94
C LEU A 275 6.57 17.17 5.79
N PHE A 276 6.62 16.69 4.55
CA PHE A 276 6.63 17.56 3.37
C PHE A 276 5.29 18.29 3.20
N SER A 277 4.17 17.65 3.56
CA SER A 277 2.86 18.30 3.60
C SER A 277 2.83 19.40 4.65
N ALA A 278 3.37 19.17 5.84
CA ALA A 278 3.45 20.21 6.87
C ALA A 278 4.36 21.38 6.47
N LEU A 279 5.43 21.12 5.73
CA LEU A 279 6.35 22.15 5.23
C LEU A 279 5.77 22.97 4.06
N LEU A 280 5.08 22.32 3.11
CA LEU A 280 4.52 22.99 1.94
C LEU A 280 3.19 23.70 2.23
N PHE A 281 2.36 23.12 3.10
CA PHE A 281 1.10 23.70 3.55
C PHE A 281 1.32 24.32 4.93
N ALA A 282 2.00 25.47 4.94
CA ALA A 282 2.45 26.21 6.13
C ALA A 282 1.35 26.61 7.14
N ASP A 283 0.07 26.36 6.82
CA ASP A 283 -1.06 26.51 7.73
C ASP A 283 -1.19 25.36 8.75
N THR A 284 -0.50 24.23 8.51
CA THR A 284 -0.50 23.08 9.43
C THR A 284 0.54 23.30 10.53
N LYS A 285 0.17 24.04 11.57
CA LYS A 285 1.02 24.17 12.77
C LYS A 285 1.21 22.78 13.39
N LEU A 286 2.39 22.18 13.21
CA LEU A 286 2.76 20.94 13.91
C LEU A 286 2.70 21.19 15.42
N THR A 287 1.64 20.71 16.05
CA THR A 287 1.45 20.79 17.50
C THR A 287 2.24 19.69 18.20
N LEU A 288 2.51 19.90 19.49
CA LEU A 288 3.12 18.88 20.35
C LEU A 288 2.29 17.57 20.37
N ILE A 289 0.97 17.65 20.17
CA ILE A 289 0.06 16.51 20.10
C ILE A 289 0.33 15.69 18.82
N ASN A 290 0.56 16.35 17.68
CA ASN A 290 0.93 15.66 16.44
C ASN A 290 2.23 14.87 16.64
N LEU A 291 3.25 15.50 17.24
CA LEU A 291 4.55 14.86 17.51
C LEU A 291 4.44 13.66 18.46
N PHE A 292 3.63 13.80 19.52
CA PHE A 292 3.38 12.71 20.46
C PHE A 292 2.65 11.53 19.80
N GLY A 293 1.62 11.79 18.98
CA GLY A 293 0.94 10.76 18.22
C GLY A 293 1.87 10.02 17.25
N TYR A 294 2.75 10.74 16.57
CA TYR A 294 3.79 10.13 15.72
C TYR A 294 4.76 9.26 16.51
N ALA A 295 5.18 9.68 17.72
CA ALA A 295 6.05 8.87 18.57
C ALA A 295 5.39 7.54 18.98
N ILE A 296 4.09 7.56 19.32
CA ILE A 296 3.31 6.34 19.60
C ILE A 296 3.29 5.43 18.37
N ALA A 297 3.05 5.99 17.18
CA ALA A 297 3.02 5.22 15.94
C ALA A 297 4.38 4.55 15.64
N ILE A 298 5.52 5.25 15.86
CA ILE A 298 6.86 4.65 15.74
C ILE A 298 7.01 3.46 16.68
N ALA A 299 6.67 3.65 17.96
CA ALA A 299 6.79 2.60 18.96
C ALA A 299 5.99 1.35 18.57
N GLY A 300 4.77 1.55 18.03
CA GLY A 300 3.94 0.48 17.49
C GLY A 300 4.59 -0.25 16.30
N VAL A 301 5.14 0.48 15.32
CA VAL A 301 5.84 -0.12 14.16
C VAL A 301 7.09 -0.89 14.60
N ALA A 302 7.85 -0.36 15.56
CA ALA A 302 9.01 -1.05 16.13
C ALA A 302 8.60 -2.35 16.82
N ALA A 303 7.53 -2.32 17.62
CA ALA A 303 6.96 -3.50 18.26
C ALA A 303 6.46 -4.54 17.25
N TYR A 304 5.81 -4.09 16.16
CA TYR A 304 5.37 -4.95 15.06
C TYR A 304 6.54 -5.67 14.39
N ASN A 305 7.58 -4.92 14.00
CA ASN A 305 8.75 -5.49 13.35
C ASN A 305 9.46 -6.48 14.26
N ASN A 306 9.67 -6.14 15.55
CA ASN A 306 10.29 -7.05 16.50
C ASN A 306 9.46 -8.34 16.68
N HIS A 307 8.13 -8.23 16.77
CA HIS A 307 7.24 -9.39 16.88
C HIS A 307 7.29 -10.28 15.63
N LYS A 308 7.26 -9.69 14.43
CA LYS A 308 7.29 -10.46 13.19
C LYS A 308 8.66 -11.11 12.95
N LEU A 309 9.76 -10.39 13.20
CA LEU A 309 11.12 -10.91 13.13
C LEU A 309 11.31 -12.10 14.08
N ARG A 310 10.81 -12.01 15.32
CA ARG A 310 10.83 -13.14 16.26
C ARG A 310 10.04 -14.34 15.74
N LYS A 311 8.87 -14.13 15.14
CA LYS A 311 8.04 -15.22 14.59
C LYS A 311 8.66 -15.87 13.35
N GLU A 312 9.33 -15.09 12.49
CA GLU A 312 10.10 -15.60 11.36
C GLU A 312 11.34 -16.36 11.84
N ALA A 313 12.08 -15.87 12.85
CA ALA A 313 13.21 -16.58 13.46
C ALA A 313 12.79 -17.92 14.10
N TYR A 314 11.65 -17.95 14.79
CA TYR A 314 11.09 -19.19 15.36
C TYR A 314 10.64 -20.21 14.31
N ARG A 315 10.25 -19.73 13.11
CA ARG A 315 9.86 -20.59 11.98
C ARG A 315 11.05 -21.21 11.24
N VAL A 316 12.21 -20.58 11.31
CA VAL A 316 13.45 -21.01 10.62
C VAL A 316 14.31 -21.93 11.49
N SER A 317 14.06 -22.00 12.80
CA SER A 317 14.65 -23.00 13.68
C SER A 317 13.88 -24.33 13.52
N PRO A 318 14.50 -25.42 13.03
CA PRO A 318 13.84 -26.72 12.96
C PRO A 318 13.54 -27.22 14.38
N GLU A 319 12.42 -27.94 14.53
CA GLU A 319 11.96 -28.56 15.78
C GLU A 319 13.10 -29.16 16.63
N GLU A 320 13.29 -28.65 17.85
CA GLU A 320 13.69 -29.50 18.96
C GLU A 320 12.41 -30.02 19.63
N PRO A 321 12.19 -31.35 19.73
CA PRO A 321 10.97 -31.88 20.29
C PRO A 321 10.93 -31.64 21.80
N ALA A 322 9.75 -31.24 22.27
CA ALA A 322 9.40 -31.16 23.67
C ALA A 322 9.65 -32.49 24.39
N GLN A 323 10.36 -32.46 25.52
CA GLN A 323 10.18 -33.26 26.75
C GLN A 323 11.42 -33.04 27.65
N SER A 324 11.28 -32.51 28.86
CA SER A 324 10.92 -33.35 30.00
C SER A 324 10.51 -32.48 31.20
N VAL A 325 9.34 -32.79 31.74
CA VAL A 325 8.97 -32.45 33.12
C VAL A 325 9.48 -33.61 33.99
N PRO A 326 10.32 -33.40 35.01
CA PRO A 326 10.52 -34.41 36.03
C PRO A 326 9.42 -34.30 37.08
N LEU A 327 8.69 -35.40 37.24
CA LEU A 327 7.74 -35.65 38.31
C LEU A 327 8.39 -35.53 39.69
N VAL A 328 7.66 -34.85 40.59
CA VAL A 328 7.49 -35.11 42.04
C VAL A 328 8.42 -36.17 42.63
N ALA A 329 9.39 -35.74 43.45
CA ALA A 329 10.09 -36.61 44.39
C ALA A 329 9.22 -36.78 45.65
N ALA A 330 8.57 -37.94 45.78
CA ALA A 330 7.97 -38.42 47.01
C ALA A 330 8.67 -39.72 47.45
N SER A 331 9.45 -39.60 48.52
CA SER A 331 9.69 -40.56 49.61
C SER A 331 10.03 -42.05 49.37
N THR A 332 10.91 -42.50 50.28
CA THR A 332 11.02 -43.84 50.93
C THR A 332 11.90 -44.93 50.31
N SER A 333 13.10 -45.03 50.91
CA SER A 333 13.68 -46.19 51.62
C SER A 333 13.93 -47.53 50.92
N THR A 334 15.03 -48.15 51.40
CA THR A 334 15.31 -49.60 51.51
C THR A 334 15.57 -50.33 50.19
N ASN A 335 16.46 -51.31 50.06
CA ASN A 335 17.49 -51.91 50.90
C ASN A 335 18.32 -52.82 49.94
N GLU A 336 19.47 -53.29 50.41
CA GLU A 336 20.14 -54.54 50.00
C GLU A 336 20.95 -54.61 48.68
N THR A 337 22.28 -54.56 48.90
CA THR A 337 23.24 -55.66 48.70
C THR A 337 23.06 -56.57 47.48
N ARG A 338 24.06 -56.59 46.59
CA ARG A 338 24.52 -57.82 45.96
C ARG A 338 26.01 -57.72 45.58
N ILE A 339 26.71 -58.78 45.99
CA ILE A 339 27.94 -59.29 45.37
C ILE A 339 27.67 -59.55 43.89
#